data_AF-A0A433Q5C0-F1
#
_entry.id   AF-A0A433Q5C0-F1
#
_cell.length_a   1.000
_cell.length_b   1.000
_cell.length_c   1.000
_cell.angle_alpha   90.00
_cell.angle_beta   90.00
_cell.angle_gamma   90.00
#
_symmetry.space_group_name_H-M   'P 1'
#
loop_
_entity.id
_entity.type
_entity.pdbx_description
1 polymer ?
#
loop_
_entity_poly.entity_id
_entity_poly.type
_entity_poly.pdbx_seq_one_letter_code
_entity_poly.pdbx_strand_id
1 'polypeptide(L)'
;MDKLDIKEPLETWDDEMLNKVVSGFLDERFPTVVAMNKIDLADSDKNISKIMRKYDQTKLVLTSALAENFLKKMQKQGYIKYIEGTDIVETKEELVCFWEGVLWICVSLAARFRPQTYG
;
A
#
# COMPACT_ATOMS: atom_id res chain seq x y z
N MET A 1 -13.92 -26.58 -4.79
CA MET A 1 -14.64 -27.65 -5.55
C MET A 1 -16.01 -28.02 -4.96
N ASP A 2 -16.23 -27.89 -3.63
CA ASP A 2 -17.54 -28.18 -2.99
C ASP A 2 -18.68 -27.21 -3.38
N LYS A 3 -18.38 -26.10 -4.06
CA LYS A 3 -19.37 -25.12 -4.53
C LYS A 3 -20.07 -25.50 -5.84
N LEU A 4 -19.55 -26.47 -6.60
CA LEU A 4 -20.04 -26.76 -7.95
C LEU A 4 -20.99 -27.98 -8.02
N ASP A 5 -21.18 -28.76 -6.94
CA ASP A 5 -22.09 -29.93 -6.81
C ASP A 5 -22.27 -30.77 -8.10
N ILE A 6 -21.17 -31.04 -8.81
CA ILE A 6 -21.19 -31.80 -10.07
C ILE A 6 -21.14 -33.27 -9.71
N LYS A 7 -22.28 -33.95 -9.84
CA LYS A 7 -22.44 -35.40 -9.59
C LYS A 7 -22.24 -36.27 -10.83
N GLU A 8 -21.99 -35.66 -11.98
CA GLU A 8 -21.93 -36.36 -13.26
C GLU A 8 -20.50 -36.86 -13.56
N PRO A 9 -20.34 -38.09 -14.08
CA PRO A 9 -19.04 -38.66 -14.39
C PRO A 9 -18.31 -37.87 -15.50
N LEU A 10 -16.98 -37.83 -15.39
CA LEU A 10 -16.06 -37.05 -16.25
C LEU A 10 -16.22 -37.35 -17.76
N GLU A 11 -16.69 -38.55 -18.10
CA GLU A 11 -16.84 -39.01 -19.48
C GLU A 11 -18.00 -38.34 -20.23
N THR A 12 -18.93 -37.69 -19.51
CA THR A 12 -20.12 -37.01 -20.05
C THR A 12 -20.02 -35.49 -20.05
N TRP A 13 -18.86 -34.93 -19.71
CA TRP A 13 -18.72 -33.48 -19.61
C TRP A 13 -18.74 -32.83 -20.99
N ASP A 14 -19.74 -31.97 -21.20
CA ASP A 14 -19.81 -31.09 -22.35
C ASP A 14 -18.82 -29.92 -22.21
N ASP A 15 -18.44 -29.30 -23.33
CA ASP A 15 -17.48 -28.19 -23.39
C ASP A 15 -17.91 -27.01 -22.50
N GLU A 16 -19.22 -26.78 -22.35
CA GLU A 16 -19.76 -25.76 -21.44
C GLU A 16 -19.51 -26.09 -19.96
N MET A 17 -19.60 -27.37 -19.57
CA MET A 17 -19.33 -27.81 -18.20
C MET A 17 -17.84 -27.73 -17.89
N LEU A 18 -16.99 -28.14 -18.83
CA LEU A 18 -15.54 -28.02 -18.71
C LEU A 18 -15.12 -26.56 -18.46
N ASN A 19 -15.66 -25.63 -19.23
CA ASN A 19 -15.37 -24.20 -19.06
C ASN A 19 -15.77 -23.68 -17.66
N LYS A 20 -16.92 -24.10 -17.12
CA LYS A 20 -17.37 -23.71 -15.77
C LYS A 20 -16.47 -24.27 -14.67
N VAL A 21 -16.03 -25.52 -14.81
CA VAL A 21 -15.12 -26.16 -13.84
C VAL A 21 -13.76 -25.48 -13.87
N VAL A 22 -13.23 -25.22 -15.06
CA VAL A 22 -11.95 -24.54 -15.23
C VAL A 22 -12.02 -23.10 -14.69
N SER A 23 -13.07 -22.34 -15.00
CA SER A 23 -13.23 -20.99 -14.46
C SER A 23 -13.34 -20.98 -12.94
N GLY A 24 -14.13 -21.89 -12.36
CA GLY A 24 -14.25 -22.02 -10.90
C GLY A 24 -12.94 -22.44 -10.23
N PHE A 25 -12.16 -23.31 -10.87
CA PHE A 25 -10.85 -23.72 -10.38
C PHE A 25 -9.83 -22.57 -10.44
N LEU A 26 -9.84 -21.78 -11.52
CA LEU A 26 -8.97 -20.61 -11.66
C LEU A 26 -9.26 -19.56 -10.58
N ASP A 27 -10.55 -19.29 -10.31
CA ASP A 27 -10.94 -18.35 -9.26
C ASP A 27 -10.53 -18.79 -7.85
N GLU A 28 -10.57 -20.08 -7.56
CA GLU A 28 -10.21 -20.63 -6.24
C GLU A 28 -8.70 -20.72 -6.02
N ARG A 29 -7.95 -21.10 -7.07
CA ARG A 29 -6.50 -21.31 -6.98
C ARG A 29 -5.69 -20.04 -7.21
N PHE A 30 -6.21 -19.11 -8.01
CA PHE A 30 -5.52 -17.91 -8.44
C PHE A 30 -6.38 -16.66 -8.21
N PRO A 31 -6.49 -16.19 -6.96
CA PRO A 31 -7.14 -14.91 -6.68
C PRO A 31 -6.44 -13.79 -7.45
N THR A 32 -7.13 -13.24 -8.45
CA THR A 32 -6.59 -12.21 -9.33
C THR A 32 -6.89 -10.82 -8.77
N VAL A 33 -5.85 -10.00 -8.62
CA VAL A 33 -5.94 -8.58 -8.24
C VAL A 33 -5.52 -7.73 -9.43
N VAL A 34 -6.30 -6.72 -9.76
CA VAL A 34 -6.05 -5.83 -10.90
C VAL A 34 -5.43 -4.53 -10.39
N ALA A 35 -4.14 -4.34 -10.69
CA ALA A 35 -3.42 -3.10 -10.40
C ALA A 35 -3.61 -2.09 -11.54
N MET A 36 -4.33 -1.01 -11.28
CA MET A 36 -4.55 0.11 -12.19
C MET A 36 -3.46 1.16 -12.00
N ASN A 37 -2.43 1.09 -12.86
CA ASN A 37 -1.32 2.04 -12.85
C ASN A 37 -1.69 3.38 -13.55
N LYS A 38 -0.90 4.43 -13.28
CA LYS A 38 -0.95 5.78 -13.88
C LYS A 38 -2.04 6.70 -13.37
N ILE A 39 -2.43 6.57 -12.10
CA ILE A 39 -3.39 7.50 -11.47
C ILE A 39 -2.92 8.97 -11.48
N ASP A 40 -1.63 9.21 -11.74
CA ASP A 40 -1.01 10.54 -11.82
C ASP A 40 -1.42 11.37 -13.06
N LEU A 41 -2.11 10.78 -14.06
CA LEU A 41 -2.58 11.52 -15.23
C LEU A 41 -3.97 12.15 -14.99
N ALA A 42 -4.19 13.38 -15.46
CA ALA A 42 -5.45 14.11 -15.25
C ALA A 42 -6.71 13.46 -15.87
N ASP A 43 -6.54 12.60 -16.89
CA ASP A 43 -7.66 11.88 -17.51
C ASP A 43 -7.98 10.53 -16.84
N SER A 44 -7.18 10.11 -15.85
CA SER A 44 -7.29 8.79 -15.20
C SER A 44 -8.60 8.61 -14.45
N ASP A 45 -9.12 9.66 -13.82
CA ASP A 45 -10.32 9.62 -12.99
C ASP A 45 -11.55 9.11 -13.76
N LYS A 46 -11.67 9.50 -15.03
CA LYS A 46 -12.77 9.06 -15.90
C LYS A 46 -12.67 7.57 -16.21
N ASN A 47 -11.46 7.06 -16.39
CA ASN A 47 -11.22 5.65 -16.71
C ASN A 47 -11.37 4.77 -15.48
N ILE A 48 -10.83 5.20 -14.34
CA ILE A 48 -10.99 4.55 -13.04
C ILE A 48 -12.48 4.42 -12.72
N SER A 49 -13.25 5.52 -12.85
CA SER A 49 -14.70 5.52 -12.59
C SER A 49 -15.48 4.55 -13.49
N LYS A 50 -15.08 4.39 -14.75
CA LYS A 50 -15.72 3.44 -15.67
C LYS A 50 -15.41 1.99 -15.30
N ILE A 51 -14.18 1.70 -14.89
CA ILE A 51 -13.73 0.35 -14.52
C ILE A 51 -14.34 -0.06 -13.17
N MET A 52 -14.32 0.84 -12.18
CA MET A 52 -14.93 0.62 -10.85
C MET A 52 -16.45 0.36 -10.90
N ARG A 53 -17.14 0.81 -11.95
CA ARG A 53 -18.58 0.51 -12.16
C ARG A 53 -18.82 -0.85 -12.81
N LYS A 54 -17.85 -1.37 -13.56
CA LYS A 54 -17.96 -2.63 -14.31
C LYS A 54 -17.43 -3.84 -13.54
N TYR A 55 -16.46 -3.61 -12.65
CA TYR A 55 -15.76 -4.65 -11.91
C TYR A 55 -15.92 -4.47 -10.41
N ASP A 56 -15.77 -5.57 -9.68
CA ASP A 56 -15.82 -5.58 -8.22
C ASP A 56 -14.68 -4.71 -7.64
N GLN A 57 -15.07 -3.74 -6.81
CA GLN A 57 -14.16 -2.78 -6.18
C GLN A 57 -13.14 -3.45 -5.25
N THR A 58 -13.48 -4.63 -4.72
CA THR A 58 -12.62 -5.35 -3.77
C THR A 58 -11.34 -5.91 -4.40
N LYS A 59 -11.32 -6.10 -5.73
CA LYS A 59 -10.17 -6.66 -6.46
C LYS A 59 -9.33 -5.61 -7.21
N LEU A 60 -9.67 -4.33 -7.07
CA LEU A 60 -9.04 -3.23 -7.79
C LEU A 60 -8.07 -2.48 -6.87
N VAL A 61 -6.81 -2.35 -7.28
CA VAL A 61 -5.79 -1.57 -6.56
C VAL A 61 -5.30 -0.45 -7.46
N LEU A 62 -5.43 0.79 -7.01
CA LEU A 62 -4.92 1.97 -7.69
C LEU A 62 -3.43 2.15 -7.38
N THR A 63 -2.59 2.31 -8.40
CA THR A 63 -1.13 2.43 -8.21
C THR A 63 -0.53 3.55 -9.08
N SER A 64 0.56 4.17 -8.60
CA SER A 64 1.39 5.06 -9.42
C SER A 64 2.85 4.64 -9.31
N ALA A 65 3.35 4.00 -10.37
CA ALA A 65 4.76 3.63 -10.48
C ALA A 65 5.68 4.86 -10.55
N LEU A 66 5.18 6.01 -11.02
CA LEU A 66 5.95 7.25 -11.07
C LEU A 66 6.21 7.79 -9.66
N ALA A 67 5.15 7.85 -8.83
CA ALA A 67 5.26 8.30 -7.46
C ALA A 67 6.21 7.42 -6.63
N GLU A 68 6.10 6.09 -6.75
CA GLU A 68 6.95 5.17 -6.00
C GLU A 68 8.43 5.29 -6.39
N ASN A 69 8.72 5.37 -7.69
CA ASN A 69 10.10 5.58 -8.17
C ASN A 69 10.66 6.94 -7.75
N PHE A 70 9.81 7.96 -7.62
CA PHE A 70 10.21 9.28 -7.14
C PHE A 70 10.57 9.24 -5.65
N LEU A 71 9.75 8.59 -4.81
CA LEU A 71 10.03 8.39 -3.38
C LEU A 71 11.33 7.60 -3.16
N LYS A 72 11.55 6.52 -3.90
CA LYS A 72 12.81 5.73 -3.84
C LYS A 72 14.04 6.58 -4.19
N LYS A 73 13.92 7.48 -5.17
CA LYS A 73 15.00 8.40 -5.53
C LYS A 73 15.28 9.42 -4.43
N MET A 74 14.25 10.01 -3.82
CA MET A 74 14.41 10.98 -2.72
C MET A 74 14.96 10.33 -1.43
N GLN A 75 14.55 9.10 -1.15
CA GLN A 75 15.12 8.31 -0.05
C GLN A 75 16.61 8.03 -0.29
N LYS A 76 17.00 7.63 -1.51
CA LYS A 76 18.40 7.39 -1.87
C LYS A 76 19.26 8.66 -1.72
N GLN A 77 18.69 9.83 -1.97
CA GLN A 77 19.34 11.13 -1.75
C GLN A 77 19.34 11.57 -0.27
N GLY A 78 18.62 10.86 0.59
CA GLY A 78 18.58 11.11 2.03
C GLY A 78 17.71 12.30 2.44
N TYR A 79 16.75 12.72 1.59
CA TYR A 79 15.81 13.80 1.92
C TYR A 79 14.65 13.33 2.80
N ILE A 80 14.20 12.09 2.59
CA ILE A 80 13.07 11.48 3.29
C ILE A 80 13.45 10.13 3.87
N LYS A 81 12.83 9.74 4.98
CA LYS A 81 12.75 8.35 5.40
C LYS A 81 11.46 7.77 4.86
N TYR A 82 11.59 6.78 4.00
CA TYR A 82 10.46 6.08 3.38
C TYR A 82 10.64 4.59 3.61
N ILE A 83 9.55 3.92 4.01
CA ILE A 83 9.48 2.46 4.13
C ILE A 83 8.61 1.97 2.98
N GLU A 84 9.19 1.17 2.09
CA GLU A 84 8.49 0.64 0.93
C GLU A 84 7.21 -0.12 1.35
N GLY A 85 6.09 0.19 0.71
CA GLY A 85 4.79 -0.43 1.02
C GLY A 85 4.04 0.17 2.20
N THR A 86 4.57 1.22 2.84
CA THR A 86 3.89 1.96 3.91
C THR A 86 3.48 3.35 3.41
N ASP A 87 2.34 3.86 3.89
CA ASP A 87 1.85 5.21 3.56
C ASP A 87 2.55 6.33 4.36
N ILE A 88 3.53 5.97 5.19
CA ILE A 88 4.22 6.88 6.10
C ILE A 88 5.48 7.40 5.40
N VAL A 89 5.54 8.72 5.20
CA VAL A 89 6.71 9.44 4.67
C VAL A 89 7.14 10.44 5.72
N GLU A 90 8.31 10.22 6.34
CA GLU A 90 8.87 11.15 7.33
C GLU A 90 9.89 12.08 6.65
N THR A 91 9.71 13.39 6.84
CA THR A 91 10.69 14.39 6.38
C THR A 91 11.75 14.63 7.45
N LYS A 92 12.96 14.99 7.03
CA LYS A 92 14.09 15.22 7.96
C LYS A 92 13.84 16.36 8.95
N GLU A 93 13.00 17.33 8.61
CA GLU A 93 12.72 18.51 9.45
C GLU A 93 11.95 18.13 10.74
N GLU A 94 11.12 17.08 10.69
CA GLU A 94 10.38 16.57 11.84
C GLU A 94 11.28 15.90 12.88
N LEU A 95 12.39 15.28 12.45
CA LEU A 95 13.35 14.65 13.35
C LEU A 95 14.16 15.67 14.14
N VAL A 96 14.49 16.83 13.56
CA VAL A 96 15.23 17.89 14.29
C VAL A 96 14.36 18.49 15.39
N CYS A 97 13.07 18.71 15.12
CA CYS A 97 12.14 19.28 16.10
C CYS A 97 11.91 18.35 17.32
N PHE A 98 11.95 17.03 17.14
CA PHE A 98 11.83 16.08 18.24
C PHE A 98 13.06 16.12 19.17
N TRP A 99 14.27 16.19 18.59
CA TRP A 99 15.51 16.26 19.37
C TRP A 99 15.74 17.64 19.98
N GLU A 100 15.37 18.74 19.32
CA GLU A 100 15.43 20.07 19.91
C GLU A 100 14.49 20.21 21.11
N GLY A 101 13.28 19.64 21.07
CA GLY A 101 12.38 19.60 22.22
C GLY A 101 12.95 18.81 23.41
N VAL A 102 13.53 17.63 23.17
CA VAL A 102 14.14 16.80 24.23
C VAL A 102 15.43 17.45 24.78
N LEU A 103 16.25 18.04 23.92
CA LEU A 103 17.46 18.75 24.33
C LEU A 103 17.11 20.01 25.12
N TRP A 104 16.05 20.74 24.75
CA TRP A 104 15.59 21.91 25.49
C TRP A 104 14.99 21.55 26.86
N ILE A 105 14.28 20.43 26.97
CA ILE A 105 13.83 19.88 28.27
C ILE A 105 15.04 19.49 29.12
N CYS A 106 16.02 18.77 28.58
CA CYS A 106 17.22 18.37 29.31
C CYS A 106 18.07 19.58 29.76
N VAL A 107 18.27 20.57 28.89
CA VAL A 107 19.03 21.80 29.21
C VAL A 107 18.25 22.66 30.23
N SER A 108 16.92 22.74 30.13
CA SER A 108 16.09 23.48 31.09
C SER A 108 16.04 22.78 32.46
N LEU A 109 16.00 21.44 32.51
CA LEU A 109 16.11 20.68 33.76
C LEU A 109 17.49 20.84 34.39
N ALA A 110 18.56 20.80 33.59
CA ALA A 110 19.93 20.97 34.06
C ALA A 110 20.20 22.40 34.57
N ALA A 111 19.61 23.43 33.94
CA ALA A 111 19.70 24.81 34.40
C ALA A 111 18.99 25.04 35.75
N ARG A 112 17.96 24.24 36.07
CA ARG A 112 17.21 24.32 37.33
C ARG A 112 17.86 23.54 38.49
N PHE A 113 18.87 22.72 38.20
CA PHE A 113 19.59 21.89 39.17
C PHE A 113 21.07 22.26 39.32
N ARG A 114 21.44 23.54 39.17
CA ARG A 114 22.74 24.00 39.68
C ARG A 114 22.71 24.02 41.22
N PRO A 115 23.57 23.26 41.92
CA PRO A 115 23.71 23.41 43.37
C PRO A 115 24.29 24.80 43.65
N GLN A 116 23.67 25.55 44.57
CA GLN A 116 24.34 26.69 45.18
C GLN A 116 25.56 26.16 45.94
N THR A 117 26.75 26.50 45.44
CA THR A 117 27.99 26.41 46.22
C THR A 117 27.86 27.42 47.36
N TYR A 118 27.55 26.95 48.56
CA TYR A 118 27.72 27.72 49.79
C TYR A 118 29.23 27.84 50.06
N GLY A 119 29.67 29.08 50.27
CA GLY A 119 31.06 29.43 50.57
C GLY A 119 31.52 29.04 51.96
#